data_AF-A0A3B8J8S6-F1
#
_entry.id   AF-A0A3B8J8S6-F1
#
_cell.length_a   1.000
_cell.length_b   1.000
_cell.length_c   1.000
_cell.angle_alpha   90.00
_cell.angle_beta   90.00
_cell.angle_gamma   90.00
#
_symmetry.space_group_name_H-M   'P 1'
#
loop_
_entity.id
_entity.type
_entity.pdbx_description
1 polymer ?
#
loop_
_entity_poly.entity_id
_entity_poly.type
_entity_poly.pdbx_seq_one_letter_code
_entity_poly.pdbx_strand_id
1 'polypeptide(L)' 'MNTNKFAGMHLWEVKKALHNDGVTNYRIVVTAPPRQTDREPDDCDRVISVDLDINPPSILVCKT' A
#
# COMPACT_ATOMS: atom_id res chain seq x y z
N MET A 1 -13.96 1.62 6.41
CA MET A 1 -12.86 1.01 7.20
C MET A 1 -11.84 2.11 7.50
N ASN A 2 -11.26 2.22 8.71
CA ASN A 2 -10.33 3.32 9.01
C ASN A 2 -8.96 3.04 8.39
N THR A 3 -8.72 3.48 7.15
CA THR A 3 -7.49 3.22 6.39
C THR A 3 -6.28 4.00 6.89
N ASN A 4 -6.51 5.06 7.69
CA ASN A 4 -5.46 5.79 8.39
C ASN A 4 -4.65 4.91 9.36
N LYS A 5 -5.16 3.73 9.73
CA LYS A 5 -4.44 2.78 10.59
C LYS A 5 -3.15 2.23 9.95
N PHE A 6 -3.02 2.32 8.62
CA PHE A 6 -1.91 1.73 7.87
C PHE A 6 -0.83 2.74 7.50
N ALA A 7 -1.09 4.04 7.63
CA ALA A 7 -0.12 5.07 7.29
C ALA A 7 1.12 4.98 8.19
N GLY A 8 2.31 5.01 7.59
CA GLY A 8 3.59 4.88 8.28
C GLY A 8 4.06 3.44 8.52
N MET A 9 3.21 2.43 8.32
CA MET A 9 3.62 1.02 8.38
C MET A 9 4.50 0.64 7.18
N HIS A 10 5.29 -0.42 7.33
CA HIS A 10 5.94 -1.05 6.20
C HIS A 10 4.92 -1.78 5.34
N LEU A 11 5.18 -1.87 4.04
CA LEU A 11 4.30 -2.54 3.10
C LEU A 11 4.03 -4.00 3.49
N TRP A 12 5.02 -4.74 3.98
CA TRP A 12 4.81 -6.13 4.44
C TRP A 12 3.81 -6.25 5.61
N GLU A 13 3.79 -5.28 6.52
CA GLU A 13 2.85 -5.26 7.66
C GLU A 13 1.42 -5.08 7.14
N VAL A 14 1.25 -4.17 6.20
CA VAL A 14 -0.05 -3.88 5.58
C VAL A 14 -0.52 -5.06 4.73
N LYS A 15 0.34 -5.68 3.93
CA LYS A 15 0.02 -6.90 3.16
C LYS A 15 -0.50 -8.01 4.08
N LYS A 16 0.16 -8.24 5.22
CA LYS A 16 -0.24 -9.24 6.21
C LYS A 16 -1.58 -8.90 6.86
N ALA A 17 -1.80 -7.65 7.23
CA ALA A 17 -3.06 -7.20 7.81
C ALA A 17 -4.22 -7.33 6.82
N LEU A 18 -4.04 -6.93 5.56
CA LEU A 18 -5.04 -7.06 4.50
C LEU A 18 -5.37 -8.51 4.21
N HIS A 19 -4.36 -9.39 4.15
CA HIS A 19 -4.58 -10.83 3.99
C HIS A 19 -5.41 -11.41 5.14
N ASN A 20 -5.13 -11.04 6.39
CA ASN A 20 -5.93 -11.48 7.55
C ASN A 20 -7.37 -10.93 7.52
N ASP A 21 -7.59 -9.75 6.95
CA ASP A 21 -8.90 -9.15 6.72
C ASP A 21 -9.61 -9.71 5.46
N GLY A 22 -9.00 -10.69 4.75
CA GLY A 22 -9.57 -11.33 3.56
C GLY A 22 -9.38 -10.55 2.25
N VAL A 23 -8.59 -9.47 2.27
CA VAL A 23 -8.32 -8.63 1.09
C VAL A 23 -7.05 -9.12 0.40
N THR A 24 -7.22 -9.86 -0.69
CA THR A 24 -6.11 -10.46 -1.46
C THR A 24 -5.89 -9.83 -2.83
N ASN A 25 -6.86 -9.07 -3.33
CA ASN A 25 -6.75 -8.36 -4.61
C ASN A 25 -6.64 -6.85 -4.35
N TYR A 26 -5.46 -6.28 -4.61
CA TYR A 26 -5.19 -4.85 -4.49
C TYR A 26 -4.04 -4.45 -5.41
N ARG A 27 -3.99 -3.17 -5.77
CA ARG A 27 -2.90 -2.56 -6.53
C ARG A 27 -1.97 -1.80 -5.58
N ILE A 28 -0.67 -1.86 -5.82
CA ILE A 28 0.31 -1.03 -5.12
C ILE A 28 0.80 0.06 -6.08
N VAL A 29 0.88 1.29 -5.58
CA VAL A 29 1.35 2.47 -6.31
C VAL A 29 2.50 3.09 -5.54
N VAL A 30 3.69 3.10 -6.14
CA VAL A 30 4.87 3.74 -5.57
C VAL A 30 4.87 5.23 -5.93
N THR A 31 4.83 6.10 -4.92
CA THR A 31 5.05 7.54 -5.07
C THR A 31 6.46 7.89 -4.61
N ALA A 32 7.37 7.99 -5.57
CA ALA A 32 8.57 8.82 -5.44
C ALA A 32 8.41 10.02 -6.38
N PRO A 33 9.07 11.16 -6.15
CA PRO A 33 9.35 12.12 -7.23
C PRO A 33 10.62 11.68 -7.96
N PRO A 34 10.60 11.44 -9.28
CA PRO A 34 9.44 11.38 -10.16
C PRO A 34 8.60 10.11 -9.95
N ARG A 35 7.29 10.18 -10.23
CA ARG A 35 6.35 9.06 -10.03
C ARG A 35 6.79 7.88 -10.87
N GLN A 36 7.40 6.87 -10.25
CA GLN A 36 7.94 5.70 -10.95
C GLN A 36 6.83 4.65 -11.04
N THR A 37 6.14 4.59 -12.18
CA THR A 37 5.08 3.60 -12.43
C THR A 37 5.62 2.19 -12.69
N ASP A 38 6.88 2.09 -13.08
CA ASP A 38 7.50 0.86 -13.60
C ASP A 38 8.38 0.17 -12.56
N ARG A 39 8.43 0.71 -11.34
CA ARG A 39 9.22 0.16 -10.25
C ARG A 39 8.39 -0.82 -9.44
N GLU A 40 8.98 -1.98 -9.17
CA GLU A 40 8.40 -2.94 -8.24
C GLU A 40 8.43 -2.38 -6.81
N PRO A 41 7.31 -2.45 -6.07
CA PRO A 41 7.24 -2.00 -4.69
C PRO A 41 8.09 -2.88 -3.78
N ASP A 42 8.83 -2.25 -2.86
CA ASP A 42 9.62 -2.95 -1.85
C ASP A 42 8.79 -3.16 -0.57
N ASP A 43 8.92 -4.32 0.06
CA ASP A 43 8.25 -4.60 1.33
C ASP A 43 8.68 -3.66 2.46
N CYS A 44 9.86 -3.05 2.34
CA CYS A 44 10.38 -2.04 3.25
C CYS A 44 9.79 -0.65 3.01
N ASP A 45 9.13 -0.41 1.87
CA ASP A 45 8.52 0.89 1.56
C ASP A 45 7.46 1.26 2.60
N ARG A 46 7.35 2.57 2.86
CA ARG A 46 6.43 3.10 3.86
C ARG A 46 5.09 3.37 3.22
N VAL A 47 4.02 2.82 3.79
CA VAL A 47 2.66 3.08 3.32
C VAL A 47 2.26 4.51 3.67
N ILE A 48 1.78 5.26 2.68
CA ILE A 48 1.24 6.60 2.86
C ILE A 48 -0.26 6.52 3.12
N SER A 49 -0.97 5.74 2.31
CA SER A 49 -2.42 5.60 2.40
C SER A 49 -2.87 4.28 1.80
N VAL A 50 -3.98 3.75 2.31
CA VAL A 50 -4.70 2.63 1.71
C VAL A 50 -6.09 3.13 1.36
N ASP A 51 -6.58 2.80 0.17
CA ASP A 51 -7.94 3.06 -0.26
C ASP A 51 -8.61 1.73 -0.55
N LEU A 52 -9.54 1.35 0.32
CA LEU A 52 -10.30 0.09 0.21
C LEU A 52 -11.64 0.27 -0.51
N ASP A 53 -12.04 1.51 -0.78
CA ASP A 53 -13.36 1.81 -1.34
C ASP A 53 -13.34 1.73 -2.89
N ILE A 54 -12.15 1.72 -3.49
CA ILE A 54 -11.94 1.51 -4.94
C ILE A 54 -11.74 0.02 -5.27
N ASN A 55 -12.03 -0.36 -6.53
CA ASN A 55 -11.88 -1.74 -7.01
C ASN A 55 -10.93 -1.82 -8.22
N PRO A 56 -9.77 -2.49 -8.11
CA PRO A 56 -9.26 -3.11 -6.88
C PRO A 56 -8.79 -2.05 -5.86
N PRO A 57 -8.81 -2.37 -4.55
CA PRO A 57 -8.21 -1.54 -3.51
C PRO A 57 -6.80 -1.08 -3.87
N SER A 58 -6.38 0.09 -3.41
CA SER A 58 -5.07 0.67 -3.73
C SER A 58 -4.26 0.94 -2.47
N ILE A 59 -2.96 0.64 -2.53
CA ILE A 59 -1.98 0.95 -1.49
C ILE A 59 -0.97 1.92 -2.09
N LEU A 60 -0.88 3.10 -1.51
CA LEU A 60 0.11 4.12 -1.86
C LEU A 60 1.32 3.98 -0.95
N VAL A 61 2.51 3.89 -1.53
CA VAL A 61 3.77 3.75 -0.77
C VAL A 61 4.79 4.82 -1.16
N CYS A 62 5.57 5.30 -0.19
CA CYS A 62 6.69 6.20 -0.39
C CYS A 62 8.00 5.41 -0.37
N LYS A 63 8.93 5.83 -1.23
CA LYS A 63 10.31 5.36 -1.17
C LYS A 63 10.95 5.79 0.15
N THR A 64 11.65 4.86 0.80
CA THR A 64 12.57 5.15 1.90
C THR A 64 13.97 5.47 1.37
#